data_AF-A0A415VEN8-F1
#
_entry.id   AF-A0A415VEN8-F1
#
_cell.length_a   1.000
_cell.length_b   1.000
_cell.length_c   1.000
_cell.angle_alpha   90.00
_cell.angle_beta   90.00
_cell.angle_gamma   90.00
#
_symmetry.space_group_name_H-M   'P 1'
#
loop_
_entity.id
_entity.type
_entity.pdbx_description
1 polymer ?
#
loop_
_entity_poly.entity_id
_entity_poly.type
_entity_poly.pdbx_seq_one_letter_code
_entity_poly.pdbx_strand_id
1 'polypeptide(L)'
;MRRNLLLLLLWLAGLLAVDAQTLSRKEVETYVINQYGKRWKDIALYLGEKDTLDKDNALTFEKTISVRGKSKNELFVDLNYWFLKTFSNASSSIEMADKELGVIMAKGYLPGIAYHSGGYSSYCVNIRPLVRCDIKDEQVKLTIVVPNYEVTKVDDGIWSAMLDEDFDKHPPYTVNETWSLNVCFPFAKKDGTKKTSSKALVMSHGYVEVLMNRIQMAL
;
A
#
# COMPACT_ATOMS: atom_id res chain seq x y z
N MET A 1 -28.56 18.86 30.41
CA MET A 1 -28.50 17.45 29.97
C MET A 1 -28.35 17.26 28.45
N ARG A 2 -28.94 18.10 27.58
CA ARG A 2 -28.84 17.93 26.11
C ARG A 2 -27.45 18.17 25.48
N ARG A 3 -26.59 18.99 26.09
CA ARG A 3 -25.27 19.33 25.53
C ARG A 3 -24.20 18.24 25.73
N ASN A 4 -24.36 17.39 26.73
CA ASN A 4 -23.42 16.28 26.99
C ASN A 4 -23.81 15.00 26.23
N LEU A 5 -25.06 14.89 25.76
CA LEU A 5 -25.50 13.77 24.91
C LEU A 5 -24.95 13.89 23.47
N LEU A 6 -24.82 15.11 22.95
CA LEU A 6 -24.26 15.38 21.62
C LEU A 6 -22.76 15.05 21.52
N LEU A 7 -22.00 15.22 22.61
CA LEU A 7 -20.58 14.87 22.66
C LEU A 7 -20.35 13.35 22.76
N LEU A 8 -21.27 12.62 23.39
CA LEU A 8 -21.26 11.15 23.42
C LEU A 8 -21.66 10.53 22.07
N LEU A 9 -22.58 11.17 21.32
CA LEU A 9 -22.94 10.75 19.97
C LEU A 9 -21.82 10.97 18.93
N LEU A 10 -20.97 11.98 19.14
CA LEU A 10 -19.77 12.21 18.33
C LEU A 10 -18.64 11.21 18.61
N TRP A 11 -18.62 10.58 19.78
CA TRP A 11 -17.71 9.48 20.10
C TRP A 11 -18.21 8.11 19.60
N LEU A 12 -19.53 7.93 19.43
CA LEU A 12 -20.12 6.70 18.89
C LEU A 12 -20.12 6.61 17.36
N ALA A 13 -19.87 7.70 16.64
CA ALA A 13 -19.84 7.70 15.16
C ALA A 13 -18.56 7.08 14.56
N GLY A 14 -17.63 6.58 15.39
CA GLY A 14 -16.39 5.94 14.96
C GLY A 14 -16.45 4.42 14.86
N LEU A 15 -17.56 3.77 15.23
CA LEU A 15 -17.76 2.34 15.00
C LEU A 15 -18.34 2.13 13.61
N LEU A 16 -17.57 2.46 12.58
CA LEU A 16 -17.82 1.84 11.29
C LEU A 16 -17.51 0.36 11.48
N ALA A 17 -18.52 -0.49 11.30
CA ALA A 17 -18.29 -1.89 11.03
C ALA A 17 -17.27 -1.93 9.88
N VAL A 18 -16.03 -2.33 10.20
CA VAL A 18 -15.02 -2.57 9.19
C VAL A 18 -15.46 -3.87 8.53
N ASP A 19 -16.35 -3.73 7.55
CA ASP A 19 -16.46 -4.76 6.54
C ASP A 19 -15.06 -4.95 5.98
N ALA A 20 -14.59 -6.19 5.98
CA ALA A 20 -13.38 -6.59 5.29
C ALA A 20 -13.65 -6.52 3.78
N GLN A 21 -13.90 -5.31 3.29
CA GLN A 21 -13.85 -4.95 1.89
C GLN A 21 -12.39 -4.76 1.53
N THR A 22 -11.97 -5.41 0.44
CA THR A 22 -10.66 -5.24 -0.18
C THR A 22 -10.21 -3.78 -0.13
N LEU A 23 -9.00 -3.53 0.36
CA LEU A 23 -8.45 -2.19 0.55
C LEU A 23 -8.26 -1.52 -0.81
N SER A 24 -9.18 -0.64 -1.20
CA SER A 24 -9.23 -0.08 -2.54
C SER A 24 -8.32 1.15 -2.68
N ARG A 25 -7.82 1.39 -3.89
CA ARG A 25 -7.04 2.60 -4.22
C ARG A 25 -7.76 3.88 -3.80
N LYS A 26 -9.08 3.96 -4.01
CA LYS A 26 -9.88 5.15 -3.71
C LYS A 26 -9.93 5.43 -2.21
N GLU A 27 -10.07 4.39 -1.39
CA GLU A 27 -10.03 4.54 0.08
C GLU A 27 -8.67 5.04 0.55
N VAL A 28 -7.57 4.46 0.03
CA VAL A 28 -6.21 4.90 0.36
C VAL A 28 -5.99 6.34 -0.08
N GLU A 29 -6.37 6.70 -1.31
CA GLU A 29 -6.20 8.06 -1.82
C GLU A 29 -7.00 9.07 -1.00
N THR A 30 -8.23 8.72 -0.60
CA THR A 30 -9.06 9.56 0.28
C THR A 30 -8.38 9.74 1.64
N TYR A 31 -7.90 8.65 2.26
CA TYR A 31 -7.17 8.71 3.52
C TYR A 31 -5.95 9.62 3.41
N VAL A 32 -5.10 9.40 2.41
CA VAL A 32 -3.88 10.17 2.17
C VAL A 32 -4.17 11.65 1.95
N ILE A 33 -5.16 11.99 1.13
CA ILE A 33 -5.53 13.38 0.87
C ILE A 33 -6.03 14.06 2.15
N ASN A 34 -6.80 13.35 2.97
CA ASN A 34 -7.31 13.89 4.23
C ASN A 34 -6.20 14.10 5.27
N GLN A 35 -5.20 13.21 5.32
CA GLN A 35 -4.10 13.29 6.29
C GLN A 35 -3.00 14.28 5.86
N TYR A 36 -2.59 14.22 4.58
CA TYR A 36 -1.39 14.91 4.08
C TYR A 36 -1.66 15.99 3.03
N GLY A 37 -2.83 15.97 2.40
CA GLY A 37 -3.18 16.84 1.27
C GLY A 37 -2.66 16.33 -0.08
N LYS A 38 -2.65 17.22 -1.08
CA LYS A 38 -2.33 16.88 -2.49
C LYS A 38 -0.97 17.39 -2.98
N ARG A 39 -0.14 17.95 -2.10
CA ARG A 39 1.21 18.44 -2.46
C ARG A 39 2.21 17.30 -2.52
N TRP A 40 2.00 16.37 -3.45
CA TRP A 40 2.69 15.08 -3.52
C TRP A 40 4.21 15.16 -3.37
N LYS A 41 4.85 16.11 -4.06
CA LYS A 41 6.31 16.28 -4.02
C LYS A 41 6.81 16.68 -2.63
N ASP A 42 6.13 17.63 -2.00
CA ASP A 42 6.54 18.16 -0.69
C ASP A 42 6.27 17.13 0.41
N ILE A 43 5.15 16.41 0.30
CA ILE A 43 4.81 15.30 1.19
C ILE A 43 5.81 14.16 1.01
N ALA A 44 6.19 13.82 -0.23
CA ALA A 44 7.19 12.80 -0.50
C ALA A 44 8.54 13.16 0.11
N LEU A 45 8.99 14.43 0.04
CA LEU A 45 10.21 14.86 0.73
C LEU A 45 10.11 14.67 2.24
N TYR A 46 9.01 15.12 2.85
CA TYR A 46 8.77 14.94 4.28
C TYR A 46 8.74 13.47 4.71
N LEU A 47 8.10 12.60 3.92
CA LEU A 47 8.08 11.17 4.19
C LEU A 47 9.45 10.53 3.95
N GLY A 48 10.19 10.95 2.93
CA GLY A 48 11.54 10.43 2.65
C GLY A 48 12.59 10.77 3.72
N GLU A 49 12.34 11.77 4.56
CA GLU A 49 13.15 12.05 5.76
C GLU A 49 12.87 11.04 6.89
N LYS A 50 11.70 10.39 6.88
CA LYS A 50 11.23 9.48 7.94
C LYS A 50 11.34 8.00 7.52
N ASP A 51 10.84 7.70 6.33
CA ASP A 51 10.83 6.37 5.75
C ASP A 51 12.16 6.14 5.03
N THR A 52 13.17 5.69 5.77
CA THR A 52 14.44 5.32 5.17
C THR A 52 14.34 3.96 4.49
N LEU A 53 15.04 3.81 3.36
CA LEU A 53 15.16 2.51 2.72
C LEU A 53 16.07 1.58 3.54
N ASP A 54 15.69 0.31 3.63
CA ASP A 54 16.53 -0.71 4.25
C ASP A 54 17.71 -1.14 3.32
N LYS A 55 18.48 -2.12 3.78
CA LYS A 55 19.65 -2.65 3.03
C LYS A 55 19.29 -3.21 1.65
N ASP A 56 18.03 -3.62 1.46
CA ASP A 56 17.52 -4.21 0.22
C ASP A 56 16.84 -3.14 -0.66
N ASN A 57 16.98 -1.86 -0.29
CA ASN A 57 16.34 -0.70 -0.91
C ASN A 57 14.80 -0.72 -0.84
N ALA A 58 14.23 -1.39 0.16
CA ALA A 58 12.80 -1.47 0.38
C ALA A 58 12.34 -0.49 1.48
N LEU A 59 11.06 -0.12 1.44
CA LEU A 59 10.43 0.57 2.57
C LEU A 59 9.95 -0.50 3.55
N THR A 60 10.48 -0.47 4.77
CA THR A 60 10.12 -1.42 5.82
C THR A 60 9.47 -0.67 6.99
N PHE A 61 8.26 -1.10 7.34
CA PHE A 61 7.45 -0.52 8.40
C PHE A 61 7.21 -1.57 9.47
N GLU A 62 7.44 -1.22 10.74
CA GLU A 62 7.20 -2.11 11.87
C GLU A 62 6.21 -1.49 12.87
N LYS A 63 5.32 -2.32 13.41
CA LYS A 63 4.40 -1.93 14.47
C LYS A 63 4.18 -3.09 15.43
N THR A 64 4.35 -2.85 16.72
CA THR A 64 4.01 -3.83 17.76
C THR A 64 2.67 -3.46 18.38
N ILE A 65 1.73 -4.40 18.36
CA ILE A 65 0.36 -4.24 18.86
C ILE A 65 0.22 -5.11 20.11
N SER A 66 -0.15 -4.52 21.24
CA SER A 66 -0.44 -5.25 22.48
C SER A 66 -1.95 -5.49 22.60
N VAL A 67 -2.32 -6.74 22.87
CA VAL A 67 -3.70 -7.24 22.90
C VAL A 67 -3.89 -8.05 24.18
N ARG A 68 -3.98 -7.33 25.31
CA ARG A 68 -4.05 -7.93 26.66
C ARG A 68 -5.19 -8.94 26.76
N GLY A 69 -4.92 -10.07 27.42
CA GLY A 69 -5.90 -11.13 27.68
C GLY A 69 -6.15 -12.10 26.52
N LYS A 70 -5.48 -11.95 25.37
CA LYS A 70 -5.55 -12.92 24.27
C LYS A 70 -4.29 -13.77 24.18
N SER A 71 -4.46 -15.07 24.10
CA SER A 71 -3.38 -16.03 23.85
C SER A 71 -2.87 -15.94 22.40
N LYS A 72 -1.65 -16.43 22.16
CA LYS A 72 -1.05 -16.61 20.82
C LYS A 72 -2.02 -17.30 19.86
N ASN A 73 -2.71 -18.34 20.34
CA ASN A 73 -3.62 -19.15 19.52
C ASN A 73 -4.86 -18.37 19.09
N GLU A 74 -5.45 -17.59 19.99
CA GLU A 74 -6.61 -16.74 19.66
C GLU A 74 -6.20 -15.67 18.66
N LEU A 75 -5.09 -14.98 18.91
CA LEU A 75 -4.55 -13.96 17.98
C LEU A 75 -4.24 -14.55 16.60
N PHE A 76 -3.68 -15.76 16.55
CA PHE A 76 -3.40 -16.45 15.30
C PHE A 76 -4.68 -16.76 14.52
N VAL A 77 -5.71 -17.28 15.19
CA VAL A 77 -6.99 -17.59 14.55
C VAL A 77 -7.66 -16.32 14.03
N ASP A 78 -7.72 -15.27 14.85
CA ASP A 78 -8.33 -13.98 14.49
C ASP A 78 -7.67 -13.36 13.26
N LEU A 79 -6.32 -13.30 13.25
CA LEU A 79 -5.57 -12.76 12.12
C LEU A 79 -5.69 -13.62 10.88
N ASN A 80 -5.56 -14.95 11.01
CA ASN A 80 -5.66 -15.84 9.87
C ASN A 80 -7.03 -15.74 9.21
N TYR A 81 -8.10 -15.68 10.01
CA TYR A 81 -9.45 -15.45 9.52
C TYR A 81 -9.60 -14.09 8.83
N TRP A 82 -9.05 -13.03 9.42
CA TRP A 82 -9.07 -11.69 8.82
C TRP A 82 -8.34 -11.64 7.47
N PHE A 83 -7.16 -12.27 7.36
CA PHE A 83 -6.44 -12.37 6.09
C PHE A 83 -7.22 -13.18 5.06
N LEU A 84 -7.80 -14.33 5.43
CA LEU A 84 -8.62 -15.13 4.51
C LEU A 84 -9.80 -14.32 3.94
N LYS A 85 -10.43 -13.47 4.77
CA LYS A 85 -11.53 -12.61 4.31
C LYS A 85 -11.04 -11.46 3.42
N THR A 86 -9.94 -10.81 3.81
CA THR A 86 -9.45 -9.57 3.18
C THR A 86 -8.61 -9.82 1.93
N PHE A 87 -7.83 -10.90 1.90
CA PHE A 87 -6.88 -11.29 0.85
C PHE A 87 -7.45 -12.51 0.09
N SER A 88 -8.72 -12.42 -0.29
CA SER A 88 -9.48 -13.50 -0.95
C SER A 88 -9.51 -13.39 -2.48
N ASN A 89 -8.87 -12.38 -3.07
CA ASN A 89 -8.78 -12.22 -4.53
C ASN A 89 -7.39 -12.57 -5.06
N ALA A 90 -7.31 -12.99 -6.33
CA ALA A 90 -6.09 -13.57 -6.92
C ALA A 90 -4.82 -12.70 -6.87
N SER A 91 -4.92 -11.42 -6.49
CA SER A 91 -3.79 -10.50 -6.44
C SER A 91 -3.24 -10.27 -5.03
N SER A 92 -4.01 -10.59 -3.98
CA SER A 92 -3.54 -10.58 -2.58
C SER A 92 -3.76 -11.95 -1.95
N SER A 93 -2.74 -12.55 -1.35
CA SER A 93 -2.74 -13.95 -0.92
C SER A 93 -2.03 -14.17 0.41
N ILE A 94 -2.44 -15.19 1.15
CA ILE A 94 -1.63 -15.74 2.25
C ILE A 94 -0.58 -16.67 1.62
N GLU A 95 0.69 -16.40 1.89
CA GLU A 95 1.81 -17.21 1.39
C GLU A 95 2.20 -18.32 2.37
N MET A 96 2.05 -18.04 3.67
CA MET A 96 2.36 -18.98 4.75
C MET A 96 1.57 -18.61 6.00
N ALA A 97 1.06 -19.61 6.71
CA ALA A 97 0.47 -19.46 8.03
C ALA A 97 0.90 -20.65 8.89
N ASP A 98 1.81 -20.41 9.83
CA ASP A 98 2.37 -21.42 10.73
C ASP A 98 1.94 -21.11 12.17
N LYS A 99 1.03 -21.93 12.70
CA LYS A 99 0.46 -21.75 14.03
C LYS A 99 1.48 -22.02 15.14
N GLU A 100 2.36 -22.98 14.95
CA GLU A 100 3.35 -23.37 15.96
C GLU A 100 4.41 -22.28 16.12
N LEU A 101 4.94 -21.77 14.99
CA LEU A 101 5.85 -20.64 14.98
C LEU A 101 5.14 -19.33 15.35
N GLY A 102 3.83 -19.22 15.08
CA GLY A 102 3.06 -18.00 15.30
C GLY A 102 3.34 -16.97 14.22
N VAL A 103 3.49 -17.42 12.97
CA VAL A 103 3.87 -16.56 11.86
C VAL A 103 2.80 -16.62 10.79
N ILE A 104 2.33 -15.46 10.34
CA ILE A 104 1.51 -15.33 9.14
C ILE A 104 2.24 -14.42 8.17
N MET A 105 2.44 -14.87 6.93
CA MET A 105 2.99 -14.08 5.83
C MET A 105 1.98 -14.00 4.69
N ALA A 106 1.74 -12.78 4.22
CA ALA A 106 0.80 -12.49 3.15
C ALA A 106 1.39 -11.50 2.15
N LYS A 107 0.95 -11.57 0.90
CA LYS A 107 1.24 -10.58 -0.15
C LYS A 107 -0.01 -9.75 -0.37
N GLY A 108 0.09 -8.44 -0.19
CA GLY A 108 -0.95 -7.50 -0.61
C GLY A 108 -0.76 -7.07 -2.06
N TYR A 109 -1.77 -6.45 -2.65
CA TYR A 109 -1.66 -5.77 -3.94
C TYR A 109 -2.54 -4.54 -3.97
N LEU A 110 -1.96 -3.41 -4.39
CA LEU A 110 -2.70 -2.18 -4.64
C LEU A 110 -2.35 -1.64 -6.03
N PRO A 111 -3.28 -1.73 -7.00
CA PRO A 111 -3.06 -1.21 -8.34
C PRO A 111 -3.28 0.30 -8.43
N GLY A 112 -2.60 0.94 -9.39
CA GLY A 112 -2.87 2.31 -9.83
C GLY A 112 -2.60 3.38 -8.78
N ILE A 113 -1.61 3.18 -7.91
CA ILE A 113 -1.25 4.13 -6.85
C ILE A 113 -0.76 5.46 -7.41
N ALA A 114 -0.13 5.44 -8.58
CA ALA A 114 0.19 6.64 -9.34
C ALA A 114 -0.03 6.38 -10.82
N TYR A 115 -0.48 7.42 -11.52
CA TYR A 115 -0.68 7.39 -12.95
C TYR A 115 -0.06 8.62 -13.58
N HIS A 116 0.54 8.44 -14.74
CA HIS A 116 0.99 9.51 -15.60
C HIS A 116 0.53 9.23 -17.02
N SER A 117 -0.02 10.25 -17.65
CA SER A 117 -0.34 10.26 -19.08
C SER A 117 0.12 11.60 -19.65
N GLY A 118 0.89 11.54 -20.72
CA GLY A 118 1.43 12.70 -21.43
C GLY A 118 2.84 12.46 -21.98
N GLY A 119 3.17 13.18 -23.07
CA GLY A 119 4.49 13.08 -23.71
C GLY A 119 4.62 11.83 -24.59
N TYR A 120 5.58 10.96 -24.25
CA TYR A 120 5.99 9.79 -25.04
C TYR A 120 5.47 8.45 -24.49
N SER A 121 4.86 8.44 -23.29
CA SER A 121 4.41 7.19 -22.65
C SER A 121 3.47 7.43 -21.49
N SER A 122 2.54 6.50 -21.26
CA SER A 122 1.72 6.47 -20.05
C SER A 122 2.24 5.43 -19.05
N TYR A 123 2.19 5.74 -17.75
CA TYR A 123 2.64 4.85 -16.67
C TYR A 123 1.49 4.58 -15.71
N CYS A 124 1.28 3.31 -15.36
CA CYS A 124 0.47 2.89 -14.23
C CYS A 124 1.37 2.23 -13.20
N VAL A 125 1.43 2.78 -11.99
CA VAL A 125 2.28 2.30 -10.91
C VAL A 125 1.43 1.52 -9.92
N ASN A 126 1.87 0.31 -9.57
CA ASN A 126 1.25 -0.60 -8.60
C ASN A 126 2.26 -0.96 -7.51
N ILE A 127 1.77 -1.49 -6.39
CA ILE A 127 2.62 -2.05 -5.32
C ILE A 127 2.15 -3.44 -4.90
N ARG A 128 3.12 -4.25 -4.46
CA ARG A 128 2.90 -5.58 -3.88
C ARG A 128 3.62 -5.70 -2.53
N PRO A 129 3.03 -5.15 -1.46
CA PRO A 129 3.64 -5.22 -0.14
C PRO A 129 3.67 -6.64 0.42
N LEU A 130 4.74 -6.97 1.12
CA LEU A 130 4.91 -8.20 1.88
C LEU A 130 4.53 -7.90 3.34
N VAL A 131 3.57 -8.64 3.88
CA VAL A 131 3.07 -8.48 5.23
C VAL A 131 3.50 -9.68 6.04
N ARG A 132 4.10 -9.45 7.21
CA ARG A 132 4.48 -10.48 8.16
C ARG A 132 3.93 -10.13 9.54
N CYS A 133 3.22 -11.08 10.14
CA CYS A 133 2.79 -11.02 11.53
C CYS A 133 3.55 -12.07 12.33
N ASP A 134 4.32 -11.64 13.33
CA ASP A 134 4.93 -12.50 14.34
C ASP A 134 4.08 -12.39 15.62
N ILE A 135 3.52 -13.52 16.07
CA ILE A 135 2.44 -13.59 17.06
C ILE A 135 2.94 -14.35 18.29
N LYS A 136 2.75 -13.73 19.46
CA LYS A 136 2.96 -14.33 20.78
C LYS A 136 1.79 -13.97 21.69
N ASP A 137 1.80 -14.48 22.92
CA ASP A 137 0.77 -14.12 23.89
C ASP A 137 0.68 -12.60 24.07
N GLU A 138 -0.54 -12.10 23.98
CA GLU A 138 -0.93 -10.71 24.15
C GLU A 138 -0.22 -9.70 23.22
N GLN A 139 0.44 -10.15 22.16
CA GLN A 139 1.21 -9.27 21.29
C GLN A 139 1.36 -9.80 19.86
N VAL A 140 1.26 -8.88 18.91
CA VAL A 140 1.57 -9.10 17.50
C VAL A 140 2.60 -8.07 17.05
N LYS A 141 3.74 -8.52 16.52
CA LYS A 141 4.66 -7.67 15.77
C LYS A 141 4.30 -7.77 14.29
N LEU A 142 3.93 -6.64 13.71
CA LEU A 142 3.62 -6.48 12.29
C LEU A 142 4.82 -5.86 11.59
N THR A 143 5.25 -6.48 10.50
CA THR A 143 6.29 -5.97 9.59
C THR A 143 5.72 -5.92 8.18
N ILE A 144 5.72 -4.75 7.55
CA ILE A 144 5.23 -4.57 6.18
C ILE A 144 6.36 -3.99 5.34
N VAL A 145 6.66 -4.65 4.23
CA VAL A 145 7.74 -4.30 3.31
C VAL A 145 7.15 -3.95 1.95
N VAL A 146 7.49 -2.77 1.41
CA VAL A 146 7.24 -2.41 0.00
C VAL A 146 8.58 -2.52 -0.73
N PRO A 147 8.82 -3.60 -1.49
CA PRO A 147 10.14 -3.86 -2.06
C PRO A 147 10.48 -2.98 -3.26
N ASN A 148 9.48 -2.66 -4.09
CA ASN A 148 9.64 -1.92 -5.33
C ASN A 148 8.27 -1.44 -5.84
N TYR A 149 8.29 -0.67 -6.93
CA TYR A 149 7.10 -0.37 -7.72
C TYR A 149 6.99 -1.29 -8.93
N GLU A 150 5.82 -1.89 -9.12
CA GLU A 150 5.45 -2.63 -10.33
C GLU A 150 4.84 -1.64 -11.32
N VAL A 151 5.52 -1.36 -12.42
CA VAL A 151 5.10 -0.33 -13.39
C VAL A 151 4.68 -0.95 -14.70
N THR A 152 3.47 -0.61 -15.13
CA THR A 152 2.97 -0.93 -16.45
C THR A 152 3.10 0.32 -17.31
N LYS A 153 4.02 0.28 -18.28
CA LYS A 153 4.18 1.33 -19.28
C LYS A 153 3.35 0.97 -20.50
N VAL A 154 2.49 1.89 -20.91
CA VAL A 154 1.67 1.78 -22.11
C VAL A 154 2.20 2.82 -23.10
N ASP A 155 2.72 2.34 -24.23
CA ASP A 155 2.86 3.17 -25.42
C ASP A 155 1.46 3.43 -25.96
N ASP A 156 1.01 4.68 -25.89
CA ASP A 156 -0.37 5.05 -26.27
C ASP A 156 -0.58 5.08 -27.79
N GLY A 157 0.45 4.69 -28.56
CA GLY A 157 0.37 4.55 -30.00
C GLY A 157 0.26 5.87 -30.75
N ILE A 158 0.19 7.03 -30.06
CA ILE A 158 0.09 8.34 -30.71
C ILE A 158 1.41 8.66 -31.42
N TRP A 159 2.56 8.30 -30.84
CA TRP A 159 3.86 8.48 -31.50
C TRP A 159 4.13 7.44 -32.59
N SER A 160 3.78 6.16 -32.37
CA SER A 160 3.83 5.15 -33.42
C SER A 160 2.93 5.52 -34.60
N ALA A 161 1.75 6.10 -34.36
CA ALA A 161 0.87 6.60 -35.42
C ALA A 161 1.42 7.83 -36.15
N MET A 162 2.29 8.63 -35.50
CA MET A 162 2.84 9.87 -36.07
C MET A 162 4.20 9.70 -36.77
N LEU A 163 4.98 8.67 -36.44
CA LEU A 163 6.32 8.45 -37.01
C LEU A 163 6.44 7.17 -37.84
N ASP A 164 5.49 6.25 -37.74
CA ASP A 164 5.55 4.95 -38.40
C ASP A 164 4.58 4.93 -39.59
N GLU A 165 5.13 4.88 -40.81
CA GLU A 165 4.33 4.69 -42.04
C GLU A 165 3.63 3.31 -42.05
N ASP A 166 4.03 2.39 -41.17
CA ASP A 166 3.53 1.02 -41.02
C ASP A 166 2.78 0.81 -39.68
N PHE A 167 2.14 1.86 -39.11
CA PHE A 167 1.38 1.83 -37.84
C PHE A 167 0.45 0.61 -37.67
N ASP A 168 -0.18 0.14 -38.76
CA ASP A 168 -1.05 -1.04 -38.76
C ASP A 168 -0.34 -2.36 -38.37
N LYS A 169 1.00 -2.39 -38.32
CA LYS A 169 1.82 -3.57 -37.98
C LYS A 169 2.39 -3.55 -36.57
N HIS A 170 2.24 -2.46 -35.81
CA HIS A 170 2.83 -2.29 -34.48
C HIS A 170 1.75 -1.95 -33.42
N PRO A 171 1.09 -2.96 -32.83
CA PRO A 171 0.07 -2.72 -31.82
C PRO A 171 0.67 -2.04 -30.57
N PRO A 172 -0.12 -1.26 -29.82
CA PRO A 172 0.32 -0.69 -28.55
C PRO A 172 0.81 -1.81 -27.65
N TYR A 173 2.11 -1.77 -27.30
CA TYR A 173 2.73 -2.79 -26.47
C TYR A 173 2.78 -2.29 -25.03
N THR A 174 2.50 -3.22 -24.12
CA THR A 174 2.60 -3.00 -22.68
C THR A 174 3.92 -3.55 -22.18
N VAL A 175 4.75 -2.70 -21.59
CA VAL A 175 5.99 -3.14 -20.94
C VAL A 175 5.76 -3.14 -19.43
N ASN A 176 6.01 -4.27 -18.79
CA ASN A 176 6.07 -4.36 -17.35
C ASN A 176 7.51 -4.11 -16.90
N GLU A 177 7.69 -3.12 -16.04
CA GLU A 177 8.96 -2.72 -15.46
C GLU A 177 8.87 -2.83 -13.93
N THR A 178 10.04 -2.91 -13.29
CA THR A 178 10.16 -2.81 -11.84
C THR A 178 11.07 -1.65 -11.51
N TRP A 179 10.58 -0.68 -10.73
CA TRP A 179 11.39 0.43 -10.26
C TRP A 179 11.80 0.19 -8.82
N SER A 180 13.11 0.05 -8.58
CA SER A 180 13.66 0.03 -7.23
C SER A 180 13.46 1.39 -6.56
N LEU A 181 13.17 1.41 -5.26
CA LEU A 181 12.82 2.65 -4.58
C LEU A 181 14.01 3.60 -4.45
N ASN A 182 15.25 3.07 -4.44
CA ASN A 182 16.46 3.89 -4.35
C ASN A 182 16.74 4.74 -5.60
N VAL A 183 16.12 4.43 -6.74
CA VAL A 183 16.19 5.25 -7.96
C VAL A 183 14.98 6.18 -8.13
N CYS A 184 14.00 6.08 -7.24
CA CYS A 184 12.80 6.90 -7.24
C CYS A 184 12.97 8.13 -6.33
N PHE A 185 12.34 9.25 -6.67
CA PHE A 185 12.21 10.38 -5.76
C PHE A 185 11.36 9.98 -4.55
N PRO A 186 11.73 10.38 -3.32
CA PRO A 186 12.76 11.35 -2.92
C PRO A 186 14.16 10.76 -2.69
N PHE A 187 14.32 9.43 -2.74
CA PHE A 187 15.57 8.75 -2.41
C PHE A 187 16.68 9.02 -3.45
N ALA A 188 16.29 9.20 -4.72
CA ALA A 188 17.15 9.70 -5.78
C ALA A 188 16.86 11.16 -6.12
N LYS A 189 17.92 11.99 -6.14
CA LYS A 189 17.82 13.40 -6.60
C LYS A 189 17.46 13.50 -8.09
N LYS A 190 18.02 12.59 -8.89
CA LYS A 190 17.82 12.48 -10.34
C LYS A 190 16.84 11.34 -10.61
N ASP A 191 15.57 11.70 -10.66
CA ASP A 191 14.47 10.81 -11.04
C ASP A 191 13.71 11.45 -12.21
N GLY A 192 13.66 10.76 -13.35
CA GLY A 192 12.96 11.20 -14.57
C GLY A 192 11.43 11.18 -14.43
N THR A 193 10.90 10.37 -13.50
CA THR A 193 9.46 10.22 -13.24
C THR A 193 9.06 10.83 -11.89
N LYS A 194 9.85 11.80 -11.39
CA LYS A 194 9.72 12.47 -10.08
C LYS A 194 8.28 12.75 -9.62
N LYS A 195 7.41 13.29 -10.48
CA LYS A 195 6.01 13.59 -10.12
C LYS A 195 5.23 12.31 -9.80
N THR A 196 5.40 11.28 -10.62
CA THR A 196 4.78 9.96 -10.47
C THR A 196 5.33 9.25 -9.24
N SER A 197 6.66 9.20 -9.09
CA SER A 197 7.34 8.61 -7.92
C SER A 197 6.94 9.29 -6.61
N SER A 198 6.79 10.63 -6.61
CA SER A 198 6.31 11.36 -5.43
C SER A 198 4.93 10.87 -4.99
N LYS A 199 3.97 10.78 -5.93
CA LYS A 199 2.62 10.27 -5.60
C LYS A 199 2.68 8.80 -5.18
N ALA A 200 3.49 7.98 -5.85
CA ALA A 200 3.65 6.58 -5.55
C ALA A 200 4.15 6.35 -4.11
N LEU A 201 5.16 7.11 -3.65
CA LEU A 201 5.63 7.03 -2.27
C LEU A 201 4.53 7.35 -1.27
N VAL A 202 3.87 8.50 -1.43
CA VAL A 202 2.84 8.94 -0.49
C VAL A 202 1.67 7.95 -0.42
N MET A 203 1.25 7.42 -1.57
CA MET A 203 0.20 6.40 -1.64
C MET A 203 0.64 5.05 -1.04
N SER A 204 1.91 4.68 -1.19
CA SER A 204 2.47 3.46 -0.57
C SER A 204 2.49 3.57 0.94
N HIS A 205 2.97 4.71 1.47
CA HIS A 205 2.95 5.00 2.90
C HIS A 205 1.51 4.93 3.45
N GLY A 206 0.58 5.64 2.81
CA GLY A 206 -0.82 5.64 3.25
C GLY A 206 -1.48 4.27 3.18
N TYR A 207 -1.16 3.45 2.16
CA TYR A 207 -1.64 2.07 2.12
C TYR A 207 -1.15 1.27 3.32
N VAL A 208 0.14 1.37 3.67
CA VAL A 208 0.71 0.68 4.81
C VAL A 208 0.05 1.15 6.11
N GLU A 209 -0.15 2.45 6.31
CA GLU A 209 -0.84 2.98 7.49
C GLU A 209 -2.27 2.44 7.62
N VAL A 210 -3.06 2.47 6.53
CA VAL A 210 -4.43 1.95 6.54
C VAL A 210 -4.43 0.44 6.80
N LEU A 211 -3.52 -0.31 6.20
CA LEU A 211 -3.40 -1.75 6.39
C LEU A 211 -3.03 -2.10 7.84
N MET A 212 -2.03 -1.43 8.42
CA MET A 212 -1.65 -1.60 9.83
C MET A 212 -2.80 -1.29 10.78
N ASN A 213 -3.57 -0.24 10.49
CA ASN A 213 -4.72 0.12 11.31
C ASN A 213 -5.85 -0.91 11.19
N ARG A 214 -6.14 -1.42 9.99
CA ARG A 214 -7.15 -2.49 9.82
C ARG A 214 -6.75 -3.79 10.52
N ILE A 215 -5.47 -4.16 10.46
CA ILE A 215 -4.94 -5.33 11.21
C ILE A 215 -5.10 -5.10 12.72
N GLN A 216 -4.76 -3.91 13.22
CA GLN A 216 -4.95 -3.58 14.63
C GLN A 216 -6.43 -3.64 15.06
N MET A 217 -7.36 -3.21 14.22
CA MET A 217 -8.80 -3.25 14.51
C MET A 217 -9.37 -4.68 14.48
N ALA A 218 -8.70 -5.62 13.82
CA ALA A 218 -9.10 -7.02 13.76
C ALA A 218 -8.66 -7.84 14.98
N LEU A 219 -7.78 -7.27 15.81
CA LEU A 219 -7.23 -7.86 17.03
C LEU A 219 -8.00 -7.40 18.27
#